data_AF-A0A967QKZ4-F1
#
_entry.id   AF-A0A967QKZ4-F1
#
_cell.length_a   1.000
_cell.length_b   1.000
_cell.length_c   1.000
_cell.angle_alpha   90.00
_cell.angle_beta   90.00
_cell.angle_gamma   90.00
#
_symmetry.space_group_name_H-M   'P 1'
#
loop_
_entity.id
_entity.type
_entity.pdbx_description
1 polymer ?
#
loop_
_entity_poly.entity_id
_entity_poly.type
_entity_poly.pdbx_seq_one_letter_code
_entity_poly.pdbx_strand_id
1 'polypeptide(L)' 'MTCGGAPVMVWPGGGITFMVDVTRVPPRSFGYVPTPALVAPLEFTMRLDDYAALGGHMDAVV' A
#
# COMPACT_ATOMS: atom_id res chain seq x y z
N MET A 1 -6.29 3.81 -1.32
CA MET A 1 -5.39 2.70 -0.97
C MET A 1 -6.16 1.40 -1.14
N THR A 2 -5.50 0.36 -1.64
CA THR A 2 -6.02 -1.01 -1.79
C THR A 2 -4.95 -2.01 -1.36
N CYS A 3 -5.34 -3.27 -1.17
CA CYS A 3 -4.42 -4.38 -0.99
C CYS A 3 -4.78 -5.49 -1.96
N GLY A 4 -3.95 -5.70 -2.99
CA GLY A 4 -4.25 -6.62 -4.10
C GLY A 4 -5.60 -6.31 -4.77
N GLY A 5 -5.94 -5.03 -4.88
CA GLY A 5 -7.24 -4.56 -5.41
C GLY A 5 -8.44 -4.66 -4.45
N ALA A 6 -8.28 -5.29 -3.28
CA ALA A 6 -9.33 -5.31 -2.26
C ALA A 6 -9.43 -3.95 -1.53
N PRO A 7 -10.64 -3.50 -1.16
CA PRO A 7 -10.80 -2.28 -0.38
C PRO A 7 -10.26 -2.48 1.04
N VAL A 8 -9.66 -1.41 1.59
CA VAL A 8 -9.07 -1.41 2.92
C VAL A 8 -9.75 -0.38 3.81
N MET A 9 -9.72 -0.63 5.12
CA MET A 9 -10.06 0.36 6.14
C MET A 9 -8.75 0.83 6.81
N VAL A 10 -8.52 2.13 6.86
CA VAL A 10 -7.34 2.73 7.49
C VAL A 10 -7.66 3.05 8.96
N TRP A 11 -6.80 2.62 9.88
CA TRP A 11 -7.01 2.93 11.30
C TRP A 11 -6.72 4.40 11.63
N PRO A 12 -7.46 4.98 12.60
CA PRO A 12 -7.16 6.33 13.07
C PRO A 12 -5.77 6.36 13.73
N GLY A 13 -5.17 7.56 13.79
CA GLY A 13 -3.87 7.77 14.44
C GLY A 13 -2.72 8.15 13.51
N GLY A 14 -2.99 8.36 12.21
CA GLY A 14 -2.02 8.93 11.27
C GLY A 14 -0.83 8.02 10.92
N GLY A 15 -0.86 6.76 11.35
CA GLY A 15 0.13 5.74 11.00
C GLY A 15 -0.22 4.99 9.71
N ILE A 16 0.54 3.92 9.44
CA ILE A 16 0.36 3.04 8.27
C ILE A 16 -0.54 1.82 8.56
N THR A 17 -1.24 1.82 9.69
CA THR A 17 -2.06 0.68 10.12
C THR A 17 -3.37 0.63 9.35
N PHE A 18 -3.69 -0.51 8.75
CA PHE A 18 -4.94 -0.74 8.03
C PHE A 18 -5.43 -2.17 8.22
N MET A 19 -6.69 -2.42 7.87
CA MET A 19 -7.33 -3.73 7.87
C MET A 19 -7.88 -4.04 6.48
N VAL A 20 -7.76 -5.29 6.05
CA VAL A 20 -8.30 -5.80 4.79
C VAL A 20 -8.94 -7.17 5.00
N ASP A 21 -10.05 -7.42 4.31
CA ASP A 21 -10.64 -8.75 4.19
C ASP A 21 -9.84 -9.58 3.17
N VAL A 22 -9.05 -10.54 3.69
CA VAL A 22 -8.17 -11.39 2.88
C VAL A 22 -8.91 -12.30 1.91
N THR A 23 -10.21 -12.56 2.12
CA THR A 23 -11.00 -13.41 1.20
C THR A 23 -11.31 -12.70 -0.12
N ARG A 24 -11.15 -11.38 -0.17
CA ARG A 24 -11.35 -10.54 -1.36
C ARG A 24 -10.05 -10.24 -2.11
N VAL A 25 -8.92 -10.68 -1.58
CA VAL A 25 -7.59 -10.51 -2.18
C VAL A 25 -7.32 -11.72 -3.09
N PRO A 26 -6.77 -11.54 -4.30
CA PRO A 26 -6.44 -12.66 -5.18
C PRO A 26 -5.55 -13.71 -4.49
N PRO A 27 -5.73 -15.00 -4.77
CA PRO A 27 -4.90 -16.04 -4.16
C PRO A 27 -3.43 -15.87 -4.56
N ARG A 28 -2.51 -16.25 -3.65
CA ARG A 28 -1.05 -16.11 -3.82
C ARG A 28 -0.54 -14.67 -3.98
N SER A 29 -1.31 -13.72 -3.48
CA SER A 29 -0.94 -12.30 -3.40
C SER A 29 0.11 -11.99 -2.32
N PHE A 30 0.19 -12.81 -1.28
CA PHE A 30 1.11 -12.62 -0.16
C PHE A 30 2.37 -13.47 -0.32
N GLY A 31 3.52 -12.88 0.04
CA GLY A 31 4.83 -13.53 -0.01
C GLY A 31 5.47 -13.70 1.36
N TYR A 32 6.40 -14.63 1.46
CA TYR A 32 7.28 -14.81 2.62
C TYR A 32 8.70 -14.41 2.25
N VAL A 33 9.39 -13.79 3.20
CA VAL A 33 10.83 -13.51 3.09
C VAL A 33 11.61 -14.32 4.14
N PRO A 34 12.93 -14.50 4.00
CA PRO A 34 13.72 -15.31 4.93
C PRO A 34 13.70 -14.81 6.39
N THR A 35 13.62 -13.50 6.58
CA THR A 35 13.32 -12.90 7.89
C THR A 35 11.85 -13.17 8.23
N PRO A 36 11.44 -13.44 9.48
CA PRO A 36 10.04 -13.71 9.84
C PRO A 36 9.10 -12.51 9.61
N ALA A 37 8.76 -12.26 8.35
CA ALA A 37 7.96 -11.16 7.87
C ALA A 37 7.16 -11.58 6.63
N LEU A 38 6.04 -10.90 6.41
CA LEU A 38 5.10 -11.15 5.32
C LEU A 38 5.10 -9.96 4.37
N VAL A 39 5.10 -10.23 3.07
CA VAL A 39 5.01 -9.21 2.02
C VAL A 39 3.57 -9.16 1.54
N ALA A 40 2.95 -7.98 1.65
CA ALA A 40 1.60 -7.71 1.19
C ALA A 40 1.62 -6.82 -0.08
N PRO A 41 0.74 -7.05 -1.06
CA PRO A 41 0.63 -6.19 -2.24
C PRO A 41 -0.18 -4.96 -1.87
N LEU A 42 0.49 -3.86 -1.57
CA LEU A 42 -0.14 -2.60 -1.20
C LEU A 42 -0.07 -1.61 -2.36
N GLU A 43 -1.20 -1.01 -2.70
CA GLU A 43 -1.26 0.06 -3.69
C GLU A 43 -1.92 1.31 -3.12
N PHE A 44 -1.33 2.47 -3.39
CA PHE A 44 -1.94 3.75 -3.09
C PHE A 44 -1.68 4.73 -4.23
N THR A 45 -2.66 5.58 -4.47
CA THR A 45 -2.59 6.66 -5.44
C THR A 45 -2.62 7.97 -4.65
N MET A 46 -1.78 8.91 -5.06
CA MET A 46 -1.77 10.26 -4.52
C MET A 46 -1.81 11.26 -5.68
N ARG A 47 -2.14 12.53 -5.40
CA ARG A 47 -2.02 13.58 -6.40
C ARG A 47 -0.56 13.86 -6.69
N LEU A 48 -0.26 14.26 -7.92
CA LEU A 48 1.10 14.63 -8.31
C LEU A 48 1.64 15.78 -7.44
N ASP A 49 0.81 16.79 -7.16
CA ASP A 49 1.19 17.93 -6.33
C ASP A 49 1.54 17.51 -4.89
N ASP A 50 0.79 16.55 -4.32
CA ASP A 50 1.08 15.99 -2.99
C ASP A 50 2.41 15.22 -3.01
N TYR A 51 2.68 14.45 -4.06
CA TYR A 51 3.96 13.75 -4.25
C TYR A 51 5.14 14.73 -4.31
N ALA A 52 4.98 15.82 -5.05
CA ALA A 52 5.98 16.88 -5.15
C ALA A 52 6.22 17.57 -3.79
N ALA A 53 5.15 17.92 -3.08
CA ALA A 53 5.23 18.56 -1.77
C ALA A 53 5.92 17.69 -0.71
N LEU A 54 5.79 16.36 -0.82
CA LEU A 54 6.47 15.38 0.04
C LEU A 54 7.97 15.21 -0.30
N GLY A 55 8.48 15.88 -1.33
CA GLY A 55 9.87 15.73 -1.78
C GLY A 55 10.09 14.47 -2.64
N GLY A 56 9.07 14.08 -3.40
CA GLY A 56 9.15 12.98 -4.35
C GLY A 56 10.29 13.13 -5.37
N HIS A 57 10.69 12.02 -6.01
CA HIS A 57 11.72 12.00 -7.03
C HIS A 57 11.17 12.52 -8.37
N MET A 58 10.95 13.84 -8.44
CA MET A 58 10.24 14.48 -9.55
C MET A 58 10.95 14.35 -10.90
N ASP A 59 12.27 14.23 -10.91
CA ASP A 59 13.06 14.07 -12.15
C ASP A 59 12.71 12.77 -12.90
N ALA A 60 12.15 11.77 -12.20
CA ALA A 60 11.71 10.50 -12.79
C ALA A 60 10.22 10.49 -13.18
N VAL A 61 9.50 11.58 -12.96
CA VAL A 61 8.09 11.72 -13.37
C VAL A 61 8.07 12.31 -14.78
N VAL A 62 7.67 11.50 -15.77
CA VAL A 62 7.61 11.85 -17.22
C VAL A 62 6.19 12.17 -17.65
#